data_AF-A0A350P4G4-F1
#
_entry.id   AF-A0A350P4G4-F1
#
_cell.length_a   1.000
_cell.length_b   1.000
_cell.length_c   1.000
_cell.angle_alpha   90.00
_cell.angle_beta   90.00
_cell.angle_gamma   90.00
#
_symmetry.space_group_name_H-M   'P 1'
#
loop_
_entity.id
_entity.type
_entity.pdbx_description
1 polymer ?
#
loop_
_entity_poly.entity_id
_entity_poly.type
_entity_poly.pdbx_seq_one_letter_code
_entity_poly.pdbx_strand_id
1 'polypeptide(L)'
;RSRIVVNTPTVGRIPNGAMVEQSVPSGFANGDSLTLNLHRPDFSTAKALADTINERLGAQPDKGYVIATPIDAASVRVSAPRDVGQRVGFLATLENFEFTPADAPARVVINSRTGTIVIGSEVRLLPAAITHGGLTVTIAENQQVSQPNAFADGETVVTTQSIIDVDLADSRMFKFEPGVTLDQLVRAVNEVGAAPGDLMAILEALRQAGALRGELVII
;
A
#
# COMPACT_ATOMS: atom_id res chain seq x y z
N ARG A 1 49.41 -33.35 65.93
CA ARG A 1 48.54 -34.20 65.08
C ARG A 1 48.34 -33.50 63.74
N SER A 2 49.07 -33.93 62.72
CA SER A 2 49.02 -33.39 61.35
C SER A 2 47.90 -34.07 60.58
N ARG A 3 47.00 -33.29 59.95
CA ARG A 3 45.92 -33.79 59.09
C ARG A 3 46.36 -33.63 57.63
N ILE A 4 46.56 -34.76 56.96
CA ILE A 4 46.79 -34.78 55.50
C ILE A 4 45.43 -34.60 54.83
N VAL A 5 45.28 -33.56 54.01
CA VAL A 5 44.13 -33.41 53.12
C VAL A 5 44.49 -34.11 51.82
N VAL A 6 43.96 -35.31 51.63
CA VAL A 6 43.99 -36.00 50.35
C VAL A 6 42.70 -35.64 49.62
N ASN A 7 42.85 -35.19 48.37
CA ASN A 7 41.85 -34.70 47.42
C ASN A 7 41.68 -33.18 47.41
N THR A 8 42.21 -32.58 46.33
CA THR A 8 41.95 -31.21 45.88
C THR A 8 40.44 -30.98 45.77
N PRO A 9 39.83 -30.14 46.62
CA PRO A 9 38.37 -29.95 46.68
C PRO A 9 37.81 -29.06 45.56
N THR A 10 38.61 -28.75 44.53
CA THR A 10 38.29 -27.76 43.50
C THR A 10 38.16 -28.37 42.09
N VAL A 11 37.82 -29.66 41.98
CA VAL A 11 37.53 -30.28 40.68
C VAL A 11 36.18 -30.99 40.68
N GLY A 12 35.26 -30.49 39.85
CA GLY A 12 34.00 -31.13 39.51
C GLY A 12 33.99 -31.43 38.01
N ARG A 13 33.48 -32.60 37.61
CA ARG A 13 33.34 -33.01 36.21
C ARG A 13 31.85 -32.96 35.87
N ILE A 14 31.48 -32.26 34.79
CA ILE A 14 30.11 -32.24 34.25
C ILE A 14 30.09 -33.06 32.96
N PRO A 15 29.69 -34.36 32.99
CA PRO A 15 29.49 -35.12 31.77
C PRO A 15 28.37 -34.47 30.97
N ASN A 16 28.61 -34.20 29.67
CA ASN A 16 27.74 -33.48 28.72
C ASN A 16 27.85 -31.95 28.68
N GLY A 17 28.79 -31.35 29.43
CA GLY A 17 29.03 -29.91 29.40
C GLY A 17 27.92 -29.08 30.06
N ALA A 18 28.02 -27.76 29.93
CA ALA A 18 27.00 -26.81 30.37
C ALA A 18 26.80 -25.78 29.24
N MET A 19 25.55 -25.47 28.92
CA MET A 19 25.22 -24.38 28.00
C MET A 19 25.10 -23.09 28.83
N VAL A 20 25.97 -22.12 28.55
CA VAL A 20 25.90 -20.78 29.12
C VAL A 20 25.37 -19.87 28.01
N GLU A 21 24.10 -19.49 28.12
CA GLU A 21 23.53 -18.48 27.23
C GLU A 21 23.86 -17.10 27.78
N GLN A 22 24.65 -16.34 27.04
CA GLN A 22 24.85 -14.93 27.35
C GLN A 22 23.61 -14.17 26.89
N SER A 23 22.84 -13.63 27.84
CA SER A 23 21.74 -12.73 27.52
C SER A 23 22.30 -11.51 26.81
N VAL A 24 21.96 -11.37 25.52
CA VAL A 24 22.20 -10.12 24.80
C VAL A 24 21.26 -9.08 25.43
N PRO A 25 21.75 -7.91 25.87
CA PRO A 25 20.88 -6.82 26.30
C PRO A 25 20.01 -6.39 25.12
N SER A 26 18.82 -6.98 25.02
CA SER A 26 17.85 -6.61 24.01
C SER A 26 17.06 -5.42 24.54
N GLY A 27 16.79 -4.44 23.67
CA GLY A 27 15.83 -3.37 23.98
C GLY A 27 14.41 -3.91 24.26
N PHE A 28 14.17 -5.21 24.02
CA PHE A 28 12.93 -5.90 24.31
C PHE A 28 12.64 -6.04 25.80
N ALA A 29 13.65 -6.33 26.62
CA ALA A 29 13.48 -6.57 28.06
C ALA A 29 13.47 -5.28 28.89
N ASN A 30 13.73 -4.12 28.27
CA ASN A 30 13.92 -2.85 28.96
C ASN A 30 12.85 -1.83 28.56
N GLY A 31 12.21 -1.21 29.56
CA GLY A 31 11.27 -0.10 29.38
C GLY A 31 9.80 -0.48 29.39
N ASP A 32 8.93 0.53 29.35
CA ASP A 32 7.48 0.40 29.54
C ASP A 32 6.71 0.22 28.23
N SER A 33 7.43 0.17 27.11
CA SER A 33 6.85 0.08 25.77
C SER A 33 7.70 -0.74 24.83
N LEU A 34 7.10 -1.15 23.72
CA LEU A 34 7.69 -1.80 22.58
C LEU A 34 7.48 -0.91 21.36
N THR A 35 8.40 -0.94 20.40
CA THR A 35 8.23 -0.27 19.12
C THR A 35 8.09 -1.33 18.04
N LEU A 36 6.94 -1.34 17.38
CA LEU A 36 6.66 -2.18 16.22
C LEU A 36 7.04 -1.39 14.97
N ASN A 37 7.93 -1.98 14.15
CA ASN A 37 8.35 -1.37 12.90
C ASN A 37 7.61 -2.03 11.74
N LEU A 38 6.95 -1.21 10.92
CA LEU A 38 6.29 -1.63 9.70
C LEU A 38 7.33 -1.93 8.62
N HIS A 39 7.12 -3.03 7.89
CA HIS A 39 7.95 -3.37 6.73
C HIS A 39 7.79 -2.38 5.58
N ARG A 40 6.59 -1.82 5.42
CA ARG A 40 6.27 -0.79 4.43
C ARG A 40 5.81 0.47 5.17
N PRO A 41 6.64 1.52 5.21
CA PRO A 41 6.27 2.77 5.86
C PRO A 41 5.08 3.43 5.16
N ASP A 42 4.00 3.65 5.89
CA ASP A 42 2.82 4.36 5.44
C ASP A 42 2.01 4.87 6.65
N PHE A 43 1.66 6.14 6.66
CA PHE A 43 0.97 6.77 7.80
C PHE A 43 -0.42 6.16 8.03
N SER A 44 -1.15 5.87 6.96
CA SER A 44 -2.49 5.28 7.04
C SER A 44 -2.42 3.85 7.59
N THR A 45 -1.42 3.08 7.17
CA THR A 45 -1.15 1.71 7.65
C THR A 45 -0.69 1.71 9.11
N ALA A 46 0.24 2.59 9.49
CA ALA A 46 0.68 2.71 10.89
C ALA A 46 -0.48 3.10 11.81
N LYS A 47 -1.36 4.01 11.35
CA LYS A 47 -2.59 4.36 12.04
C LYS A 47 -3.55 3.18 12.15
N ALA A 48 -3.81 2.46 11.06
CA ALA A 48 -4.71 1.29 11.05
C ALA A 48 -4.22 0.19 12.01
N LEU A 49 -2.91 -0.05 12.07
CA LEU A 49 -2.31 -0.97 13.04
C LEU A 49 -2.55 -0.50 14.48
N ALA A 50 -2.24 0.77 14.78
CA ALA A 50 -2.43 1.31 16.13
C ALA A 50 -3.91 1.28 16.57
N ASP A 51 -4.82 1.63 15.66
CA ASP A 51 -6.27 1.61 15.89
C ASP A 51 -6.74 0.18 16.17
N THR A 52 -6.27 -0.81 15.40
CA THR A 52 -6.59 -2.24 15.62
C THR A 52 -6.09 -2.74 16.97
N ILE A 53 -4.85 -2.40 17.36
CA ILE A 53 -4.29 -2.80 18.66
C ILE A 53 -5.11 -2.18 19.79
N ASN A 54 -5.45 -0.90 19.68
CA ASN A 54 -6.24 -0.20 20.68
C ASN A 54 -7.64 -0.83 20.81
N GLU A 55 -8.33 -1.08 19.70
CA GLU A 55 -9.66 -1.69 19.69
C GLU A 55 -9.65 -3.09 20.31
N ARG A 56 -8.74 -3.97 19.86
CA ARG A 56 -8.65 -5.36 20.32
C ARG A 56 -8.30 -5.50 21.79
N LEU A 57 -7.54 -4.54 22.33
CA LEU A 57 -7.16 -4.51 23.74
C LEU A 57 -8.10 -3.64 24.60
N GLY A 58 -9.20 -3.14 24.03
CA GLY A 58 -10.20 -2.34 24.74
C GLY A 58 -9.70 -0.95 25.16
N ALA A 59 -8.63 -0.45 24.53
CA ALA A 59 -8.19 0.93 24.70
C ALA A 59 -9.24 1.91 24.13
N GLN A 60 -9.37 3.07 24.76
CA GLN A 60 -10.31 4.11 24.35
C GLN A 60 -9.54 5.42 24.20
N PRO A 61 -8.91 5.66 23.04
CA PRO A 61 -8.10 6.87 22.81
C PRO A 61 -8.87 8.16 23.08
N ASP A 62 -10.15 8.20 22.70
CA ASP A 62 -11.04 9.34 22.91
C ASP A 62 -11.30 9.66 24.39
N LYS A 63 -11.10 8.68 25.27
CA LYS A 63 -11.23 8.81 26.73
C LYS A 63 -9.88 8.92 27.45
N GLY A 64 -8.79 9.11 26.69
CA GLY A 64 -7.44 9.30 27.21
C GLY A 64 -6.70 8.01 27.56
N TYR A 65 -7.27 6.83 27.29
CA TYR A 65 -6.61 5.55 27.53
C TYR A 65 -6.12 4.96 26.19
N VAL A 66 -4.80 5.02 25.97
CA VAL A 66 -4.16 4.60 24.72
C VAL A 66 -3.10 3.55 25.03
N ILE A 67 -3.12 2.44 24.29
CA ILE A 67 -2.11 1.37 24.40
C ILE A 67 -1.12 1.46 23.25
N ALA A 68 -1.58 1.72 22.02
CA ALA A 68 -0.76 1.87 20.83
C ALA A 68 -0.85 3.29 20.27
N THR A 69 0.30 3.87 19.90
CA THR A 69 0.40 5.20 19.31
C THR A 69 1.34 5.16 18.10
N PRO A 70 0.89 5.56 16.90
CA PRO A 70 1.78 5.70 15.75
C PRO A 70 2.71 6.90 16.00
N ILE A 71 4.01 6.69 15.88
CA ILE A 71 5.03 7.72 16.07
C ILE A 71 5.38 8.38 14.73
N ASP A 72 5.48 7.57 13.68
CA ASP A 72 5.75 7.99 12.31
C ASP A 72 5.17 6.95 11.33
N ALA A 73 5.46 7.09 10.03
CA ALA A 73 4.96 6.18 8.99
C ALA A 73 5.45 4.72 9.15
N ALA A 74 6.56 4.50 9.85
CA ALA A 74 7.19 3.19 10.01
C ALA A 74 7.09 2.62 11.43
N SER A 75 6.80 3.44 12.44
CA SER A 75 6.97 3.06 13.84
C SER A 75 5.69 3.25 14.65
N VAL A 76 5.25 2.20 15.35
CA VAL A 76 4.13 2.23 16.30
C VAL A 76 4.63 1.87 17.69
N ARG A 77 4.48 2.77 18.66
CA ARG A 77 4.82 2.52 20.07
C ARG A 77 3.63 1.87 20.77
N VAL A 78 3.87 0.76 21.47
CA VAL A 78 2.85 0.00 22.20
C VAL A 78 3.29 -0.16 23.65
N SER A 79 2.47 0.28 24.60
CA SER A 79 2.71 0.05 26.04
C SER A 79 2.66 -1.44 26.35
N ALA A 80 3.66 -1.96 27.07
CA ALA A 80 3.81 -3.40 27.31
C ALA A 80 4.23 -3.69 28.76
N PRO A 81 3.88 -4.88 29.32
CA PRO A 81 4.27 -5.26 30.67
C PRO A 81 5.81 -5.27 30.88
N ARG A 82 6.26 -4.81 32.05
CA ARG A 82 7.69 -4.83 32.43
C ARG A 82 8.24 -6.24 32.59
N ASP A 83 7.43 -7.15 33.11
CA ASP A 83 7.81 -8.55 33.27
C ASP A 83 8.00 -9.24 31.92
N VAL A 84 9.15 -9.91 31.75
CA VAL A 84 9.54 -10.54 30.49
C VAL A 84 8.58 -11.66 30.09
N GLY A 85 8.12 -12.47 31.05
CA GLY A 85 7.19 -13.56 30.76
C GLY A 85 5.83 -13.05 30.28
N GLN A 86 5.29 -12.05 30.97
CA GLN A 86 4.04 -11.38 30.54
C GLN A 86 4.20 -10.68 29.19
N ARG A 87 5.37 -10.10 28.92
CA ARG A 87 5.67 -9.41 27.66
C ARG A 87 5.69 -10.38 26.47
N VAL A 88 6.24 -11.57 26.62
CA VAL A 88 6.22 -12.60 25.57
C VAL A 88 4.79 -13.01 25.25
N GLY A 89 3.97 -13.28 26.28
CA GLY A 89 2.55 -13.59 26.07
C GLY A 89 1.77 -12.43 25.43
N PHE A 90 2.08 -11.19 25.83
CA PHE A 90 1.50 -9.99 25.24
C PHE A 90 1.87 -9.85 23.75
N LEU A 91 3.14 -10.02 23.38
CA LEU A 91 3.56 -10.04 21.97
C LEU A 91 2.88 -11.14 21.17
N ALA A 92 2.81 -12.36 21.71
CA ALA A 92 2.11 -13.46 21.05
C ALA A 92 0.62 -13.13 20.82
N THR A 93 0.00 -12.36 21.73
CA THR A 93 -1.37 -11.88 21.53
C THR A 93 -1.44 -10.85 20.39
N LEU A 94 -0.52 -9.88 20.36
CA LEU A 94 -0.45 -8.87 19.31
C LEU A 94 -0.18 -9.46 17.92
N GLU A 95 0.67 -10.49 17.82
CA GLU A 95 0.98 -11.17 16.55
C GLU A 95 -0.23 -11.83 15.90
N ASN A 96 -1.27 -12.15 16.67
CA ASN A 96 -2.51 -12.73 16.17
C ASN A 96 -3.53 -11.67 15.72
N PHE A 97 -3.22 -10.38 15.81
CA PHE A 97 -4.12 -9.33 15.36
C PHE A 97 -4.02 -9.15 13.85
N GLU A 98 -5.11 -9.45 13.16
CA GLU A 98 -5.28 -9.15 11.74
C GLU A 98 -5.84 -7.74 11.56
N PHE A 99 -5.26 -7.01 10.61
CA PHE A 99 -5.74 -5.71 10.16
C PHE A 99 -5.53 -5.58 8.65
N THR A 100 -6.30 -4.71 8.02
CA THR A 100 -6.13 -4.36 6.61
C THR A 100 -5.21 -3.15 6.51
N PRO A 101 -4.02 -3.28 5.89
CA PRO A 101 -3.18 -2.12 5.57
C PRO A 101 -3.89 -1.13 4.66
N ALA A 102 -3.38 0.09 4.59
CA ALA A 102 -3.89 1.02 3.59
C ALA A 102 -3.53 0.56 2.17
N ASP A 103 -4.31 1.01 1.20
CA ASP A 103 -4.07 0.69 -0.21
C ASP A 103 -2.69 1.18 -0.64
N ALA A 104 -1.98 0.31 -1.37
CA ALA A 104 -0.70 0.66 -1.95
C ALA A 104 -0.88 1.83 -2.94
N PRO A 105 0.14 2.70 -3.09
CA PRO A 105 0.06 3.76 -4.09
C PRO A 105 -0.18 3.17 -5.49
N ALA A 106 -1.02 3.84 -6.28
CA ALA A 106 -1.25 3.47 -7.66
C ALA A 106 0.07 3.61 -8.44
N ARG A 107 0.60 2.49 -8.98
CA ARG A 107 1.88 2.45 -9.69
C ARG A 107 1.76 1.70 -11.00
N VAL A 108 2.51 2.14 -12.01
CA VAL A 108 2.67 1.49 -13.30
C VAL A 108 4.15 1.22 -13.50
N VAL A 109 4.52 -0.04 -13.70
CA VAL A 109 5.90 -0.43 -13.96
C VAL A 109 6.01 -0.89 -15.41
N ILE A 110 6.89 -0.28 -16.18
CA ILE A 110 7.13 -0.62 -17.57
C ILE A 110 8.57 -1.07 -17.73
N ASN A 111 8.78 -2.26 -18.30
CA ASN A 111 10.09 -2.68 -18.77
C ASN A 111 10.25 -2.33 -20.24
N SER A 112 11.07 -1.32 -20.51
CA SER A 112 11.30 -0.78 -21.86
C SER A 112 11.98 -1.79 -22.80
N ARG A 113 12.74 -2.75 -22.24
CA ARG A 113 13.47 -3.77 -23.00
C ARG A 113 12.58 -4.94 -23.40
N THR A 114 11.72 -5.41 -22.49
CA THR A 114 10.87 -6.58 -22.72
C THR A 114 9.45 -6.21 -23.17
N GLY A 115 9.07 -4.94 -23.10
CA GLY A 115 7.70 -4.48 -23.35
C GLY A 115 6.71 -4.94 -22.28
N THR A 116 7.19 -5.40 -21.12
CA THR A 116 6.34 -5.89 -20.02
C THR A 116 5.78 -4.70 -19.25
N ILE A 117 4.46 -4.68 -19.04
CA ILE A 117 3.76 -3.63 -18.30
C ILE A 117 3.02 -4.27 -17.13
N VAL A 118 3.26 -3.75 -15.92
CA VAL A 118 2.58 -4.16 -14.68
C VAL A 118 1.82 -2.96 -14.14
N ILE A 119 0.51 -3.13 -13.99
CA ILE A 119 -0.40 -2.08 -13.54
C ILE A 119 -0.83 -2.44 -12.11
N GLY A 120 -0.58 -1.53 -11.17
CA GLY A 120 -1.09 -1.62 -9.80
C GLY A 120 -2.57 -1.29 -9.73
N SER A 121 -3.22 -1.73 -8.65
CA SER A 121 -4.60 -1.37 -8.33
C SER A 121 -4.74 0.16 -8.20
N GLU A 122 -5.83 0.72 -8.69
CA GLU A 122 -6.22 2.15 -8.58
C GLU A 122 -5.50 3.18 -9.49
N VAL A 123 -4.84 2.78 -10.59
CA VAL A 123 -4.37 3.76 -11.58
C VAL A 123 -5.53 4.31 -12.40
N ARG A 124 -5.77 5.62 -12.30
CA ARG A 124 -6.86 6.33 -12.99
C ARG A 124 -6.33 7.35 -13.99
N LEU A 125 -7.07 7.52 -15.06
CA LEU A 125 -6.78 8.52 -16.09
C LEU A 125 -7.74 9.71 -15.94
N LEU A 126 -7.19 10.92 -16.00
CA LEU A 126 -7.94 12.17 -16.05
C LEU A 126 -8.17 12.57 -17.52
N PRO A 127 -9.10 13.50 -17.78
CA PRO A 127 -9.39 13.95 -19.13
C PRO A 127 -8.16 14.50 -19.84
N ALA A 128 -7.87 13.95 -21.02
CA ALA A 128 -6.72 14.32 -21.85
C ALA A 128 -6.91 13.83 -23.28
N ALA A 129 -6.27 14.50 -24.24
CA ALA A 129 -6.20 14.06 -25.63
C ALA A 129 -4.74 13.98 -26.07
N ILE A 130 -4.32 12.84 -26.62
CA ILE A 130 -2.94 12.57 -27.04
C ILE A 130 -2.96 11.92 -28.42
N THR A 131 -2.07 12.38 -29.29
CA THR A 131 -1.82 11.75 -30.57
C THR A 131 -0.38 11.22 -30.61
N HIS A 132 -0.21 9.93 -30.88
CA HIS A 132 1.09 9.28 -30.98
C HIS A 132 1.03 8.11 -31.97
N GLY A 133 2.03 7.98 -32.85
CA GLY A 133 2.13 6.85 -33.78
C GLY A 133 0.93 6.68 -34.74
N GLY A 134 0.20 7.75 -35.05
CA GLY A 134 -1.03 7.71 -35.85
C GLY A 134 -2.29 7.27 -35.08
N LEU A 135 -2.19 7.12 -33.76
CA LEU A 135 -3.30 6.85 -32.85
C LEU A 135 -3.67 8.14 -32.12
N THR A 136 -4.96 8.45 -32.04
CA THR A 136 -5.47 9.54 -31.20
C THR A 136 -6.30 8.96 -30.07
N VAL A 137 -5.86 9.20 -28.84
CA VAL A 137 -6.52 8.78 -27.60
C VAL A 137 -7.16 10.00 -26.97
N THR A 138 -8.48 9.99 -26.81
CA THR A 138 -9.25 11.05 -26.16
C THR A 138 -10.00 10.50 -24.96
N ILE A 139 -9.64 10.98 -23.77
CA ILE A 139 -10.32 10.70 -22.51
C ILE A 139 -11.17 11.93 -22.21
N ALA A 140 -12.49 11.78 -22.29
CA ALA A 140 -13.43 12.88 -22.10
C ALA A 140 -14.16 12.75 -20.76
N GLU A 141 -14.37 13.86 -20.08
CA GLU A 141 -15.28 13.93 -18.93
C GLU A 141 -16.70 14.19 -19.43
N ASN A 142 -17.57 13.18 -19.35
CA ASN A 142 -18.99 13.38 -19.62
C ASN A 142 -19.70 13.62 -18.29
N GLN A 143 -19.91 14.89 -17.93
CA GLN A 143 -20.90 15.25 -16.90
C GLN A 143 -22.22 15.54 -17.60
N GLN A 144 -23.17 14.61 -17.53
CA GLN A 144 -24.47 14.75 -18.16
C GLN A 144 -25.50 15.15 -17.08
N VAL A 145 -25.87 16.43 -17.05
CA VAL A 145 -26.87 16.95 -16.11
C VAL A 145 -28.23 16.99 -16.82
N SER A 146 -29.17 16.17 -16.37
CA SER A 146 -30.56 16.22 -16.83
C SER A 146 -31.40 16.95 -15.81
N GLN A 147 -31.40 18.28 -15.87
CA GLN A 147 -32.22 19.10 -14.98
C GLN A 147 -33.59 19.35 -15.63
N PRO A 148 -34.71 18.91 -15.02
CA PRO A 148 -36.04 19.24 -15.54
C PRO A 148 -36.35 20.74 -15.41
N ASN A 149 -37.29 21.23 -16.23
CA ASN A 149 -37.66 22.65 -16.33
C ASN A 149 -37.99 23.26 -14.96
N ALA A 150 -37.69 24.55 -14.79
CA ALA A 150 -37.70 25.31 -13.52
C ALA A 150 -39.04 25.34 -12.73
N PHE A 151 -40.10 24.69 -13.20
CA PHE A 151 -41.40 24.55 -12.54
C PHE A 151 -41.98 23.13 -12.60
N ALA A 152 -41.16 22.12 -12.93
CA ALA A 152 -41.56 20.73 -12.91
C ALA A 152 -41.03 20.06 -11.63
N ASP A 153 -41.91 19.37 -10.89
CA ASP A 153 -41.58 18.55 -9.70
C ASP A 153 -40.82 17.26 -10.07
N GLY A 154 -39.81 17.37 -10.95
CA GLY A 154 -38.99 16.25 -11.38
C GLY A 154 -37.63 16.24 -10.68
N GLU A 155 -37.15 15.05 -10.29
CA GLU A 155 -35.78 14.87 -9.83
C GLU A 155 -34.82 14.84 -11.03
N THR A 156 -33.61 15.39 -10.87
CA THR A 156 -32.56 15.37 -11.89
C THR A 156 -32.02 13.95 -12.04
N VAL A 157 -32.05 13.36 -13.24
CA VAL A 157 -31.59 11.97 -13.47
C VAL A 157 -30.54 11.90 -14.58
N VAL A 158 -29.34 11.43 -14.25
CA VAL A 158 -28.24 11.25 -15.22
C VAL A 158 -28.58 10.08 -16.17
N THR A 159 -28.58 10.32 -17.49
CA THR A 159 -28.76 9.28 -18.53
C THR A 159 -27.74 9.45 -19.65
N THR A 160 -27.31 8.36 -20.29
CA THR A 160 -26.21 8.31 -21.26
C THR A 160 -26.75 8.29 -22.70
N GLN A 161 -26.32 9.23 -23.55
CA GLN A 161 -26.50 9.15 -25.02
C GLN A 161 -25.22 9.59 -25.72
N SER A 162 -24.71 8.76 -26.63
CA SER A 162 -23.57 9.09 -27.49
C SER A 162 -24.00 9.08 -28.96
N ILE A 163 -23.90 10.23 -29.62
CA ILE A 163 -23.86 10.36 -31.09
C ILE A 163 -22.44 10.80 -31.43
N ILE A 164 -21.78 10.09 -32.35
CA ILE A 164 -20.47 10.48 -32.85
C ILE A 164 -20.50 10.33 -34.37
N ASP A 165 -20.43 11.48 -35.04
CA ASP A 165 -20.15 11.63 -36.47
C ASP A 165 -18.67 12.00 -36.60
N VAL A 166 -17.92 11.26 -37.42
CA VAL A 166 -16.51 11.56 -37.73
C VAL A 166 -16.22 11.17 -39.17
N ASP A 167 -15.97 12.18 -39.98
CA ASP A 167 -15.29 12.07 -41.27
C ASP A 167 -13.89 12.67 -41.08
N LEU A 168 -12.83 11.88 -41.29
CA LEU A 168 -11.48 12.32 -41.69
C LEU A 168 -10.53 11.11 -41.81
N ALA A 169 -9.80 11.10 -42.91
CA ALA A 169 -8.99 10.00 -43.43
C ALA A 169 -7.98 9.39 -42.43
N ASP A 170 -7.99 8.05 -42.38
CA ASP A 170 -6.92 7.12 -41.98
C ASP A 170 -6.20 7.33 -40.62
N SER A 171 -6.87 7.93 -39.64
CA SER A 171 -6.38 8.01 -38.25
C SER A 171 -7.35 7.31 -37.31
N ARG A 172 -6.83 6.42 -36.45
CA ARG A 172 -7.64 5.59 -35.54
C ARG A 172 -7.85 6.36 -34.23
N MET A 173 -9.10 6.69 -33.94
CA MET A 173 -9.50 7.47 -32.76
C MET A 173 -10.20 6.60 -31.71
N PHE A 174 -9.81 6.75 -30.44
CA PHE A 174 -10.46 6.10 -29.30
C PHE A 174 -11.05 7.14 -28.36
N LYS A 175 -12.34 7.00 -28.03
CA LYS A 175 -13.03 7.81 -27.02
C LYS A 175 -13.34 6.93 -25.81
N PHE A 176 -12.90 7.35 -24.63
CA PHE A 176 -13.16 6.66 -23.38
C PHE A 176 -14.11 7.46 -22.48
N GLU A 177 -15.01 6.77 -21.79
CA GLU A 177 -15.89 7.34 -20.76
C GLU A 177 -15.10 7.67 -19.47
N PRO A 178 -15.54 8.63 -18.65
CA PRO A 178 -14.81 9.02 -17.43
C PRO A 178 -14.67 7.88 -16.42
N GLY A 179 -13.56 7.86 -15.69
CA GLY A 179 -13.26 6.82 -14.70
C GLY A 179 -12.67 5.54 -15.30
N VAL A 180 -12.33 5.53 -16.59
CA VAL A 180 -11.59 4.43 -17.21
C VAL A 180 -10.31 4.12 -16.44
N THR A 181 -10.13 2.84 -16.15
CA THR A 181 -8.88 2.33 -15.59
C THR A 181 -7.82 2.30 -16.66
N LEU A 182 -6.56 2.42 -16.27
CA LEU A 182 -5.44 2.23 -17.19
C LEU A 182 -5.52 0.86 -17.92
N ASP A 183 -6.02 -0.17 -17.24
CA ASP A 183 -6.24 -1.50 -17.82
C ASP A 183 -7.12 -1.45 -19.09
N GLN A 184 -8.18 -0.64 -19.10
CA GLN A 184 -9.07 -0.47 -20.26
C GLN A 184 -8.37 0.23 -21.43
N LEU A 185 -7.53 1.25 -21.15
CA LEU A 185 -6.72 1.88 -22.19
C LEU A 185 -5.74 0.88 -22.82
N VAL A 186 -5.03 0.10 -21.99
CA VAL A 186 -4.06 -0.89 -22.47
C VAL A 186 -4.74 -1.96 -23.32
N ARG A 187 -5.91 -2.46 -22.92
CA ARG A 187 -6.68 -3.43 -23.73
C ARG A 187 -7.07 -2.86 -25.09
N ALA A 188 -7.66 -1.67 -25.12
CA ALA A 188 -8.07 -1.04 -26.37
C ALA A 188 -6.89 -0.77 -27.32
N VAL A 189 -5.74 -0.38 -26.77
CA VAL A 189 -4.51 -0.15 -27.54
C VAL A 189 -3.91 -1.47 -28.06
N ASN A 190 -3.91 -2.53 -27.24
CA ASN A 190 -3.43 -3.87 -27.63
C ASN A 190 -4.33 -4.54 -28.69
N GLU A 191 -5.66 -4.37 -28.61
CA GLU A 191 -6.61 -4.89 -29.61
C GLU A 191 -6.36 -4.32 -31.01
N VAL A 192 -5.75 -3.14 -31.08
CA VAL A 192 -5.47 -2.42 -32.33
C VAL A 192 -4.05 -2.69 -32.84
N GLY A 193 -3.28 -3.50 -32.10
CA GLY A 193 -1.95 -3.95 -32.49
C GLY A 193 -0.87 -2.88 -32.36
N ALA A 194 -1.05 -1.90 -31.47
CA ALA A 194 0.00 -0.93 -31.19
C ALA A 194 1.24 -1.61 -30.59
N ALA A 195 2.43 -1.10 -30.91
CA ALA A 195 3.64 -1.64 -30.33
C ALA A 195 3.72 -1.27 -28.84
N PRO A 196 4.35 -2.09 -27.97
CA PRO A 196 4.57 -1.73 -26.57
C PRO A 196 5.28 -0.38 -26.38
N GLY A 197 6.12 0.01 -27.35
CA GLY A 197 6.76 1.33 -27.37
C GLY A 197 5.80 2.50 -27.55
N ASP A 198 4.74 2.34 -28.36
CA ASP A 198 3.73 3.38 -28.56
C ASP A 198 2.92 3.59 -27.28
N LEU A 199 2.59 2.51 -26.56
CA LEU A 199 1.90 2.59 -25.28
C LEU A 199 2.77 3.24 -24.21
N MET A 200 4.07 2.93 -24.16
CA MET A 200 5.01 3.60 -23.27
C MET A 200 5.03 5.12 -23.52
N ALA A 201 5.12 5.54 -24.78
CA ALA A 201 5.12 6.96 -25.14
C ALA A 201 3.78 7.66 -24.79
N ILE A 202 2.65 6.98 -24.98
CA ILE A 202 1.33 7.48 -24.56
C ILE A 202 1.29 7.65 -23.03
N LEU A 203 1.79 6.69 -22.26
CA LEU A 203 1.77 6.74 -20.79
C LEU A 203 2.73 7.80 -20.23
N GLU A 204 3.89 7.97 -20.84
CA GLU A 204 4.80 9.08 -20.54
C GLU A 204 4.15 10.43 -20.84
N ALA A 205 3.48 10.56 -21.99
CA ALA A 205 2.77 11.77 -22.37
C ALA A 205 1.61 12.08 -21.40
N LEU A 206 0.82 11.07 -21.00
CA LEU A 206 -0.24 11.21 -19.99
C LEU A 206 0.32 11.64 -18.64
N ARG A 207 1.45 11.07 -18.21
CA ARG A 207 2.15 11.49 -16.99
C ARG A 207 2.61 12.94 -17.07
N GLN A 208 3.25 13.33 -18.18
CA GLN A 208 3.75 14.69 -18.38
C GLN A 208 2.63 15.73 -18.44
N ALA A 209 1.47 15.35 -18.98
CA ALA A 209 0.27 16.17 -19.00
C ALA A 209 -0.45 16.24 -17.63
N GLY A 210 0.00 15.48 -16.62
CA GLY A 210 -0.67 15.37 -15.33
C GLY A 210 -1.97 14.56 -15.38
N ALA A 211 -2.22 13.86 -16.49
CA ALA A 211 -3.44 13.09 -16.73
C ALA A 211 -3.38 11.66 -16.17
N LEU A 212 -2.19 11.18 -15.79
CA LEU A 212 -2.01 9.89 -15.13
C LEU A 212 -2.01 10.06 -13.60
N ARG A 213 -3.04 9.55 -12.92
CA ARG A 213 -3.08 9.49 -11.45
C ARG A 213 -2.42 8.20 -10.96
N GLY A 214 -1.10 8.27 -10.80
CA GLY A 214 -0.25 7.18 -10.32
C GLY A 214 1.23 7.44 -10.60
N GLU A 215 2.11 6.65 -10.01
CA GLU A 215 3.55 6.72 -10.27
C GLU A 215 3.90 5.84 -11.47
N LEU A 216 4.55 6.42 -12.49
CA LEU A 216 5.10 5.67 -13.62
C LEU A 216 6.59 5.40 -13.37
N VAL A 217 6.95 4.12 -13.30
CA VAL A 217 8.32 3.64 -13.10
C VAL A 217 8.76 2.89 -14.36
N ILE A 218 9.92 3.24 -14.89
CA ILE A 218 10.48 2.63 -16.10
C ILE A 218 11.76 1.88 -15.71
N ILE A 219 11.85 0.61 -16.13
CA ILE A 219 12.97 -0.32 -15.85
C ILE A 219 13.54 -0.95 -17.13
#